data_AF-A0A1E5VXS3-F1
#
_entry.id   AF-A0A1E5VXS3-F1
#
_cell.length_a   1.000
_cell.length_b   1.000
_cell.length_c   1.000
_cell.angle_alpha   90.00
_cell.angle_beta   90.00
_cell.angle_gamma   90.00
#
_symmetry.space_group_name_H-M   'P 1'
#
loop_
_entity.id
_entity.type
_entity.pdbx_description
1 polymer ?
#
loop_
_entity_poly.entity_id
_entity_poly.type
_entity_poly.pdbx_seq_one_letter_code
_entity_poly.pdbx_strand_id
1 'polypeptide(L)'
;LSPMCRRDSEYWRLNAPIIYYHVVEWHLPIRVMRQFGRLQHPNVEHPNTSRDLHKIDRRKFRGAINWAEKHQVYVQAWANRFHLRMDYNSGPVHRPDVYKQYLVWLHQNSRFTIKAPIAAKIADFVDSDGENEIVDE
;
A
#
# COMPACT_ATOMS: atom_id res chain seq x y z
N LEU A 1 8.09 11.79 -18.06
CA LEU A 1 7.17 10.66 -17.78
C LEU A 1 6.01 10.70 -18.76
N SER A 2 5.55 9.56 -19.26
CA SER A 2 4.37 9.49 -20.14
C SER A 2 3.12 10.01 -19.42
N PRO A 3 2.17 10.69 -20.10
CA PRO A 3 0.88 11.10 -19.51
C PRO A 3 0.10 9.94 -18.87
N MET A 4 0.26 8.73 -19.41
CA MET A 4 -0.32 7.51 -18.85
C MET A 4 0.12 7.25 -17.40
N CYS A 5 1.34 7.67 -17.04
CA CYS A 5 1.87 7.53 -15.69
C CYS A 5 1.20 8.46 -14.67
N ARG A 6 0.41 9.45 -15.08
CA ARG A 6 -0.23 10.42 -14.16
C ARG A 6 -1.76 10.49 -14.27
N ARG A 7 -2.34 9.79 -15.25
CA ARG A 7 -3.78 9.79 -15.56
C ARG A 7 -4.65 9.54 -14.33
N ASP A 8 -4.20 8.64 -13.47
CA ASP A 8 -4.96 8.16 -12.30
C ASP A 8 -4.35 8.67 -10.97
N SER A 9 -3.62 9.78 -11.02
CA SER A 9 -2.87 10.32 -9.87
C SER A 9 -3.73 10.76 -8.69
N GLU A 10 -5.00 11.09 -8.94
CA GLU A 10 -5.98 11.38 -7.91
C GLU A 10 -6.28 10.18 -7.00
N TYR A 11 -6.11 8.96 -7.50
CA TYR A 11 -6.40 7.72 -6.78
C TYR A 11 -5.25 7.20 -5.91
N TRP A 12 -4.02 7.67 -6.14
CA TRP A 12 -2.82 7.13 -5.47
C TRP A 12 -2.86 7.22 -3.95
N ARG A 13 -3.59 8.20 -3.41
CA ARG A 13 -3.70 8.46 -1.97
C ARG A 13 -5.04 8.06 -1.37
N LEU A 14 -5.84 7.23 -2.03
CA LEU A 14 -7.10 6.77 -1.47
C LEU A 14 -6.91 5.64 -0.46
N ASN A 15 -7.58 5.70 0.69
CA ASN A 15 -7.82 4.51 1.51
C ASN A 15 -9.15 3.87 1.08
N ALA A 16 -9.13 3.03 0.05
CA ALA A 16 -10.38 2.51 -0.53
C ALA A 16 -10.22 1.06 -1.03
N PRO A 17 -11.32 0.27 -1.07
CA PRO A 17 -11.30 -1.06 -1.64
C PRO A 17 -11.22 -1.01 -3.17
N ILE A 18 -10.24 -1.70 -3.75
CA ILE A 18 -10.19 -2.01 -5.18
C ILE A 18 -11.01 -3.27 -5.40
N ILE A 19 -12.04 -3.18 -6.24
CA ILE A 19 -13.02 -4.24 -6.45
C ILE A 19 -12.86 -4.84 -7.85
N TYR A 20 -12.64 -6.15 -7.92
CA TYR A 20 -12.61 -6.90 -9.16
C TYR A 20 -13.46 -8.18 -9.05
N TYR A 21 -14.73 -8.06 -9.41
CA TYR A 21 -15.72 -9.13 -9.32
C TYR A 21 -15.74 -9.75 -7.90
N HIS A 22 -15.14 -10.92 -7.70
CA HIS A 22 -15.12 -11.64 -6.42
C HIS A 22 -13.93 -11.29 -5.51
N VAL A 23 -12.98 -10.49 -6.01
CA VAL A 23 -11.79 -10.08 -5.27
C VAL A 23 -11.95 -8.64 -4.83
N VAL A 24 -11.66 -8.39 -3.56
CA VAL A 24 -11.57 -7.05 -2.99
C VAL A 24 -10.25 -6.96 -2.26
N GLU A 25 -9.44 -5.97 -2.62
CA GLU A 25 -8.17 -5.66 -1.98
C GLU A 25 -8.20 -4.21 -1.51
N TRP A 26 -7.76 -3.93 -0.30
CA TRP A 26 -7.72 -2.54 0.19
C TRP A 26 -6.45 -1.84 -0.26
N HIS A 27 -6.62 -0.70 -0.95
CA HIS A 27 -5.54 0.23 -1.21
C HIS A 27 -5.28 1.05 0.06
N LEU A 28 -4.06 0.96 0.59
CA LEU A 28 -3.64 1.62 1.83
C LEU A 28 -2.31 2.38 1.60
N PRO A 29 -2.38 3.67 1.22
CA PRO A 29 -1.22 4.52 0.95
C PRO A 29 -0.22 4.61 2.11
N ILE A 30 -0.69 4.39 3.35
CA ILE A 30 0.15 4.38 4.54
C ILE A 30 1.30 3.35 4.50
N ARG A 31 1.23 2.35 3.61
CA ARG A 31 2.30 1.34 3.42
C ARG A 31 3.39 1.79 2.46
N VAL A 32 3.17 2.89 1.73
CA VAL A 32 4.06 3.41 0.67
C VAL A 32 4.28 4.91 0.80
N MET A 33 4.27 5.44 2.03
CA MET A 33 4.43 6.87 2.34
C MET A 33 5.69 7.47 1.71
N ARG A 34 6.77 6.69 1.59
CA ARG A 34 8.01 7.10 0.92
C ARG A 34 7.78 7.56 -0.53
N GLN A 35 6.89 6.92 -1.28
CA GLN A 35 6.59 7.30 -2.67
C GLN A 35 5.98 8.71 -2.78
N PHE A 36 5.46 9.25 -1.68
CA PHE A 36 4.88 10.58 -1.59
C PHE A 36 5.79 11.58 -0.85
N GLY A 37 7.06 11.23 -0.61
CA GLY A 37 8.00 12.08 0.13
C GLY A 37 7.64 12.22 1.62
N ARG A 38 6.89 11.25 2.17
CA ARG A 38 6.53 11.20 3.59
C ARG A 38 7.30 10.08 4.30
N LEU A 39 7.50 10.25 5.59
CA LEU A 39 8.19 9.28 6.41
C LEU A 39 7.33 8.02 6.52
N GLN A 40 7.96 6.88 6.23
CA GLN A 40 7.36 5.58 6.42
C GLN A 40 7.61 5.12 7.85
N HIS A 41 6.55 5.06 8.66
CA HIS A 41 6.66 4.63 10.06
C HIS A 41 6.76 3.09 10.18
N PRO A 42 7.60 2.56 11.09
CA PRO A 42 7.55 1.16 11.48
C PRO A 42 6.30 0.88 12.34
N ASN A 43 5.87 -0.38 12.40
CA ASN A 43 4.78 -0.83 13.29
C ASN A 43 3.43 -0.08 13.14
N VAL A 44 3.14 0.50 11.98
CA VAL A 44 1.80 1.08 11.74
C VAL A 44 0.76 -0.02 11.89
N GLU A 45 -0.31 0.22 12.64
CA GLU A 45 -1.40 -0.74 12.76
C GLU A 45 -2.02 -0.97 11.38
N HIS A 46 -2.02 -2.23 10.95
CA HIS A 46 -2.59 -2.59 9.66
C HIS A 46 -4.08 -2.90 9.89
N PRO A 47 -5.01 -2.09 9.36
CA PRO A 47 -6.41 -2.46 9.42
C PRO A 47 -6.57 -3.81 8.71
N ASN A 48 -7.33 -4.71 9.33
CA ASN A 48 -7.63 -6.01 8.73
C ASN A 48 -8.36 -5.76 7.41
N THR A 49 -7.69 -5.98 6.28
CA THR A 49 -8.24 -5.84 4.92
C THR A 49 -9.23 -6.96 4.56
N SER A 50 -9.76 -7.64 5.58
CA SER A 50 -10.59 -8.83 5.57
C SER A 50 -9.88 -10.08 5.05
N ARG A 51 -9.32 -10.88 5.98
CA ARG A 51 -8.84 -12.25 5.68
C ARG A 51 -9.89 -13.11 4.99
N ASP A 52 -11.18 -12.86 5.20
CA ASP A 52 -12.26 -13.66 4.62
C ASP A 52 -12.47 -13.36 3.13
N LEU A 53 -12.18 -12.13 2.67
CA LEU A 53 -12.12 -11.82 1.24
C LEU A 53 -11.01 -12.61 0.54
N HIS A 54 -9.87 -12.81 1.21
CA HIS A 54 -8.73 -13.53 0.62
C HIS A 54 -8.92 -15.06 0.61
N LYS A 55 -9.93 -15.58 1.31
CA LYS A 55 -10.30 -17.01 1.30
C LYS A 55 -11.29 -17.38 0.19
N ILE A 56 -11.74 -16.40 -0.60
CA ILE A 56 -12.70 -16.63 -1.68
C ILE A 56 -12.00 -17.42 -2.80
N ASP A 57 -12.23 -18.74 -2.83
CA ASP A 57 -11.77 -19.64 -3.88
C ASP A 57 -12.91 -19.94 -4.87
N ARG A 58 -12.73 -19.54 -6.13
CA ARG A 58 -13.69 -19.78 -7.23
C ARG A 58 -14.05 -21.25 -7.44
N ARG A 59 -13.20 -22.19 -7.03
CA ARG A 59 -13.40 -23.64 -7.23
C ARG A 59 -14.40 -24.26 -6.25
N LYS A 60 -14.66 -23.61 -5.11
CA LYS A 60 -15.48 -24.17 -4.02
C LYS A 60 -16.89 -23.60 -3.93
N PHE A 61 -17.21 -22.57 -4.69
CA PHE A 61 -18.55 -21.97 -4.64
C PHE A 61 -19.54 -22.78 -5.50
N ARG A 62 -20.25 -23.71 -4.85
CA ARG A 62 -21.49 -24.29 -5.38
C ARG A 62 -22.68 -23.51 -4.80
N GLY A 63 -23.29 -22.65 -5.62
CA GLY A 63 -24.44 -21.83 -5.23
C GLY A 63 -24.30 -20.37 -5.66
N ALA A 64 -25.41 -19.77 -6.09
CA ALA A 64 -25.46 -18.35 -6.43
C ALA A 64 -25.44 -17.51 -5.15
N ILE A 65 -24.31 -16.91 -4.82
CA ILE A 65 -24.24 -15.85 -3.83
C ILE A 65 -24.66 -14.56 -4.53
N ASN A 66 -25.60 -13.83 -3.94
CA ASN A 66 -25.92 -12.49 -4.42
C ASN A 66 -24.70 -11.58 -4.26
N TRP A 67 -24.02 -11.33 -5.39
CA TRP A 67 -22.79 -10.54 -5.42
C TRP A 67 -22.99 -9.14 -4.85
N ALA A 68 -24.11 -8.50 -5.21
CA ALA A 68 -24.41 -7.13 -4.84
C ALA A 68 -24.58 -6.99 -3.33
N GLU A 69 -25.26 -7.95 -2.71
CA GLU A 69 -25.43 -8.00 -1.25
C GLU A 69 -24.09 -8.24 -0.54
N LYS A 70 -23.33 -9.24 -0.97
CA LYS A 70 -22.04 -9.58 -0.34
C LYS A 70 -21.01 -8.45 -0.42
N HIS A 71 -21.02 -7.67 -1.52
CA HIS A 71 -20.03 -6.61 -1.75
C HIS A 71 -20.56 -5.21 -1.46
N GLN A 72 -21.80 -5.08 -0.96
CA GLN A 72 -22.47 -3.80 -0.77
C GLN A 72 -21.62 -2.80 0.03
N VAL A 73 -21.02 -3.25 1.13
CA VAL A 73 -20.16 -2.39 1.99
C VAL A 73 -18.96 -1.85 1.22
N TYR A 74 -18.31 -2.67 0.39
CA TYR A 74 -17.16 -2.24 -0.40
C TYR A 74 -17.57 -1.31 -1.55
N VAL A 75 -18.71 -1.58 -2.19
CA VAL A 75 -19.27 -0.71 -3.23
C VAL A 75 -19.59 0.66 -2.65
N GLN A 76 -20.18 0.72 -1.46
CA GLN A 76 -20.44 1.98 -0.76
C GLN A 76 -19.12 2.70 -0.39
N ALA A 77 -18.12 1.98 0.12
CA ALA A 77 -16.82 2.57 0.41
C ALA A 77 -16.13 3.11 -0.85
N TRP A 78 -16.24 2.41 -1.99
CA TRP A 78 -15.74 2.89 -3.26
C TRP A 78 -16.50 4.12 -3.76
N ALA A 79 -17.83 4.16 -3.61
CA ALA A 79 -18.62 5.34 -3.94
C ALA A 79 -18.17 6.57 -3.14
N ASN A 80 -17.85 6.37 -1.86
CA ASN A 80 -17.38 7.42 -0.94
C ASN A 80 -15.86 7.65 -0.95
N ARG A 81 -15.12 7.02 -1.88
CA ARG A 81 -13.65 6.92 -1.84
C ARG A 81 -12.94 8.25 -1.66
N PHE A 82 -13.42 9.33 -2.26
CA PHE A 82 -12.75 10.64 -2.18
C PHE A 82 -12.75 11.24 -0.76
N HIS A 83 -13.70 10.87 0.10
CA HIS A 83 -13.69 11.24 1.52
C HIS A 83 -12.66 10.46 2.33
N LEU A 84 -12.19 9.33 1.81
CA LEU A 84 -11.19 8.46 2.43
C LEU A 84 -9.77 8.75 1.91
N ARG A 85 -9.59 9.86 1.19
CA ARG A 85 -8.30 10.27 0.66
C ARG A 85 -7.41 10.76 1.80
N MET A 86 -6.20 10.22 1.85
CA MET A 86 -5.15 10.71 2.72
C MET A 86 -4.70 12.10 2.26
N ASP A 87 -4.59 13.03 3.21
CA ASP A 87 -4.03 14.36 2.95
C ASP A 87 -2.59 14.21 2.46
N TYR A 88 -2.25 14.95 1.41
CA TYR A 88 -0.90 14.99 0.87
C TYR A 88 0.12 15.44 1.94
N ASN A 89 -0.26 16.33 2.85
CA ASN A 89 0.62 16.85 3.90
C ASN A 89 0.50 16.08 5.22
N SER A 90 -0.22 14.96 5.25
CA SER A 90 -0.31 14.17 6.48
C SER A 90 1.03 13.51 6.81
N GLY A 91 1.45 13.67 8.06
CA GLY A 91 2.62 13.00 8.63
C GLY A 91 3.95 13.71 8.33
N PRO A 92 5.02 13.27 9.00
CA PRO A 92 6.35 13.86 8.82
C PRO A 92 6.92 13.63 7.42
N VAL A 93 7.76 14.56 6.97
CA VAL A 93 8.52 14.45 5.71
C VAL A 93 9.54 13.32 5.83
N HIS A 94 9.83 12.66 4.69
CA HIS A 94 10.85 11.62 4.61
C HIS A 94 12.22 12.10 5.14
N ARG A 95 12.91 11.23 5.89
CA ARG A 95 14.28 11.46 6.38
C ARG A 95 15.09 10.15 6.30
N PRO A 96 16.28 10.14 5.68
CA PRO A 96 17.05 8.90 5.47
C PRO A 96 17.44 8.16 6.76
N ASP A 97 17.85 8.89 7.78
CA ASP A 97 18.25 8.37 9.09
C ASP A 97 17.11 7.64 9.81
N VAL A 98 15.91 8.22 9.79
CA VAL A 98 14.72 7.60 10.39
C VAL A 98 14.19 6.47 9.51
N TYR A 99 14.28 6.60 8.19
CA TYR A 99 13.86 5.57 7.25
C TYR A 99 14.67 4.27 7.39
N LYS A 100 15.96 4.34 7.75
CA LYS A 100 16.75 3.15 8.08
C LYS A 100 16.13 2.32 9.20
N GLN A 101 15.51 2.95 10.20
CA GLN A 101 14.81 2.24 11.27
C GLN A 101 13.60 1.46 10.73
N TYR A 102 12.86 2.05 9.80
CA TYR A 102 11.80 1.35 9.08
C TYR A 102 12.34 0.16 8.28
N LEU A 103 13.46 0.31 7.57
CA LEU A 103 14.06 -0.79 6.81
C LEU A 103 14.52 -1.94 7.71
N VAL A 104 15.11 -1.66 8.87
CA VAL A 104 15.46 -2.68 9.88
C VAL A 104 14.21 -3.40 10.35
N TRP A 105 13.16 -2.66 10.71
CA TRP A 105 11.89 -3.24 11.13
C TRP A 105 11.27 -4.10 10.02
N LEU A 106 11.21 -3.59 8.79
CA LEU A 106 10.68 -4.30 7.64
C LEU A 106 11.45 -5.60 7.45
N HIS A 107 12.79 -5.55 7.51
CA HIS A 107 13.67 -6.71 7.40
C HIS A 107 13.33 -7.81 8.42
N GLN A 108 13.07 -7.42 9.66
CA GLN A 108 12.74 -8.36 10.75
C GLN A 108 11.33 -8.95 10.65
N ASN A 109 10.38 -8.20 10.07
CA ASN A 109 8.94 -8.53 10.14
C ASN A 109 8.36 -9.01 8.80
N SER A 110 9.08 -8.85 7.70
CA SER A 110 8.63 -9.25 6.37
C SER A 110 9.45 -10.42 5.85
N ARG A 111 8.81 -11.27 5.03
CA ARG A 111 9.51 -12.33 4.29
C ARG A 111 9.93 -11.78 2.94
N PHE A 112 11.22 -11.61 2.72
CA PHE A 112 11.77 -11.01 1.48
C PHE A 112 12.10 -12.04 0.40
N THR A 113 12.00 -13.32 0.73
CA THR A 113 12.40 -14.40 -0.16
C THR A 113 11.42 -15.56 -0.06
N ILE A 114 11.12 -16.16 -1.22
CA ILE A 114 10.49 -17.49 -1.29
C ILE A 114 11.54 -18.60 -0.97
N LYS A 115 12.84 -18.25 -1.00
CA LYS A 115 14.00 -19.10 -0.65
C LYS A 115 14.67 -18.63 0.66
N ALA A 116 15.79 -19.26 1.04
CA ALA A 116 16.54 -18.98 2.28
C ALA A 116 16.84 -17.47 2.48
N PRO A 117 16.80 -16.98 3.73
CA PRO A 117 16.93 -15.56 4.04
C PRO A 117 18.29 -14.99 3.62
N ILE A 118 18.27 -13.75 3.14
CA ILE A 118 19.50 -12.98 2.83
C ILE A 118 20.18 -12.61 4.15
N ALA A 119 21.48 -12.88 4.27
CA ALA A 119 22.26 -12.59 5.47
C ALA A 119 22.53 -11.09 5.68
N ALA A 120 22.56 -10.30 4.60
CA ALA A 120 22.74 -8.85 4.67
C ALA A 120 21.44 -8.14 5.08
N LYS A 121 21.54 -7.11 5.94
CA LYS A 121 20.39 -6.31 6.35
C LYS A 121 20.01 -5.36 5.22
N ILE A 122 18.71 -5.20 5.00
CA ILE A 122 18.22 -4.31 3.94
C ILE A 122 18.66 -2.85 4.16
N ALA A 123 18.78 -2.42 5.41
CA ALA A 123 19.24 -1.08 5.76
C ALA A 123 20.71 -0.80 5.39
N ASP A 124 21.49 -1.84 5.10
CA ASP A 124 22.91 -1.72 4.74
C ASP A 124 23.10 -1.58 3.21
N PHE A 125 22.05 -1.78 2.41
CA PHE A 125 22.11 -1.51 0.97
C PHE A 125 22.22 0.00 0.72
N VAL A 126 23.02 0.35 -0.29
CA VAL A 126 23.12 1.73 -0.79
C VAL A 126 21.72 2.16 -1.25
N ASP A 127 21.27 3.33 -0.79
CA ASP A 127 20.00 3.87 -1.24
C ASP A 127 20.08 4.10 -2.74
N SER A 128 19.08 3.59 -3.47
CA SER A 128 19.04 3.74 -4.92
C SER A 128 18.80 5.19 -5.33
N ASP A 129 18.29 6.00 -4.42
CA ASP A 129 18.10 7.44 -4.58
C ASP A 129 19.41 8.13 -4.20
N GLY A 130 20.43 8.00 -5.06
CA GLY A 130 21.59 8.89 -4.98
C GLY A 130 21.09 10.34 -4.98
N GLU A 131 21.61 11.16 -4.06
CA GLU A 131 21.32 12.58 -3.95
C GLU A 131 21.73 13.31 -5.24
N ASN A 132 20.92 13.19 -6.29
CA ASN A 132 20.85 14.22 -7.29
C ASN A 132 19.95 15.28 -6.66
N GLU A 133 20.58 16.26 -6.00
CA GLU A 133 19.98 17.57 -5.79
C GLU A 133 19.29 17.95 -7.11
N ILE A 134 17.96 17.96 -7.09
CA ILE A 134 17.21 18.71 -8.10
C ILE A 134 17.55 20.16 -7.76
N VAL A 135 18.58 20.69 -8.40
CA VAL A 135 18.86 22.12 -8.43
C VAL A 135 17.64 22.75 -9.07
N ASP A 136 16.85 23.46 -8.26
CA ASP A 136 15.74 24.27 -8.75
C ASP A 136 16.33 25.30 -9.75
N GLU A 137 15.86 25.24 -10.99
CA GLU A 137 16.03 26.28 -12.01
C GLU A 137 14.74 27.12 -12.10
#